data_AF-A0AA42U240-F1
#
_entry.id   AF-A0AA42U240-F1
#
_cell.length_a   1.000
_cell.length_b   1.000
_cell.length_c   1.000
_cell.angle_alpha   90.00
_cell.angle_beta   90.00
_cell.angle_gamma   90.00
#
_symmetry.space_group_name_H-M   'P 1'
#
loop_
_entity.id
_entity.type
_entity.pdbx_description
1 polymer ?
#
loop_
_entity_poly.entity_id
_entity_poly.type
_entity_poly.pdbx_seq_one_letter_code
_entity_poly.pdbx_strand_id
1 'polypeptide(L)'
;MSENIRVQNIQITPNYTLQQFKQDFTYSAQGIAASGEAQVLLLQPNEIKAFLKEPQDFAPPYTAYINFGFKNGRLSSFAIQQAVAC
;
A
#
# COMPACT_ATOMS: atom_id res chain seq x y z
N MET A 1 -8.40 -17.42 -1.94
CA MET A 1 -7.11 -17.10 -1.29
C MET A 1 -7.22 -17.47 0.17
N SER A 2 -6.58 -18.56 0.58
CA SER A 2 -6.49 -19.01 1.99
C SER A 2 -5.07 -18.78 2.52
N GLU A 3 -4.47 -17.67 2.11
CA GLU A 3 -3.11 -17.28 2.46
C GLU A 3 -3.17 -16.20 3.55
N ASN A 4 -2.34 -16.35 4.58
CA ASN A 4 -2.26 -15.40 5.68
C ASN A 4 -1.34 -14.24 5.29
N ILE A 5 -1.85 -13.34 4.45
CA ILE A 5 -1.11 -12.16 4.02
C ILE A 5 -1.13 -11.15 5.17
N ARG A 6 0.05 -10.76 5.65
CA ARG A 6 0.20 -9.72 6.68
C ARG A 6 1.06 -8.60 6.14
N VAL A 7 0.57 -7.37 6.27
CA VAL A 7 1.32 -6.16 5.99
C VAL A 7 1.52 -5.46 7.32
N GLN A 8 2.76 -5.42 7.82
CA GLN A 8 3.04 -5.07 9.21
C GLN A 8 2.21 -5.97 10.17
N ASN A 9 1.37 -5.36 11.02
CA ASN A 9 0.47 -6.08 11.92
C ASN A 9 -0.96 -6.27 11.37
N ILE A 10 -1.23 -5.76 10.16
CA ILE A 10 -2.56 -5.82 9.54
C ILE A 10 -2.69 -7.11 8.75
N GLN A 11 -3.75 -7.87 9.03
CA GLN A 11 -4.07 -9.07 8.28
C GLN A 11 -4.94 -8.72 7.07
N ILE A 12 -4.43 -9.01 5.88
CA ILE A 12 -5.15 -8.85 4.63
C ILE A 12 -5.86 -10.17 4.32
N THR A 13 -7.18 -10.13 4.23
CA THR A 13 -8.02 -11.30 3.97
C THR A 13 -8.75 -11.13 2.64
N PRO A 14 -9.33 -12.20 2.06
CA PRO A 14 -10.14 -12.08 0.84
C PRO A 14 -11.36 -11.15 0.99
N ASN A 15 -11.82 -10.92 2.23
CA ASN A 15 -12.95 -10.04 2.53
C ASN A 15 -12.51 -8.61 2.87
N TYR A 16 -11.21 -8.30 2.71
CA TYR A 16 -10.68 -6.98 2.99
C TYR A 16 -11.37 -5.92 2.11
N THR A 17 -11.72 -4.78 2.70
CA THR A 17 -12.53 -3.76 2.04
C THR A 17 -11.74 -2.48 1.79
N LEU A 18 -12.20 -1.68 0.81
CA LEU A 18 -11.65 -0.35 0.58
C LEU A 18 -11.80 0.54 1.82
N GLN A 19 -12.86 0.36 2.61
CA GLN A 19 -13.05 1.10 3.85
C GLN A 19 -12.01 0.73 4.90
N GLN A 20 -11.71 -0.56 5.07
CA GLN A 20 -10.60 -1.00 5.93
C GLN A 20 -9.27 -0.47 5.44
N PHE A 21 -9.00 -0.53 4.12
CA PHE A 21 -7.79 0.06 3.54
C PHE A 21 -7.61 1.53 3.92
N LYS A 22 -8.68 2.33 3.81
CA LYS A 22 -8.66 3.76 4.15
C LYS A 22 -8.37 4.02 5.64
N GLN A 23 -8.70 3.08 6.53
CA GLN A 23 -8.42 3.17 7.96
C GLN A 23 -6.99 2.71 8.29
N ASP A 24 -6.55 1.62 7.66
CA ASP A 24 -5.28 0.97 7.93
C ASP A 24 -4.09 1.70 7.28
N PHE A 25 -4.31 2.35 6.12
CA PHE A 25 -3.27 3.00 5.32
C PHE A 25 -3.64 4.44 4.97
N THR A 26 -3.88 5.28 5.98
CA THR A 26 -4.36 6.66 5.81
C THR A 26 -3.53 7.51 4.84
N TYR A 27 -2.19 7.40 4.86
CA TYR A 27 -1.33 8.15 3.95
C TYR A 27 -1.50 7.70 2.49
N SER A 28 -1.51 6.39 2.24
CA SER A 28 -1.78 5.81 0.93
C SER A 28 -3.20 6.08 0.43
N ALA A 29 -4.13 6.28 1.36
CA ALA A 29 -5.53 6.55 1.05
C ALA A 29 -5.78 7.94 0.47
N GLN A 30 -4.87 8.91 0.70
CA GLN A 30 -5.04 10.30 0.25
C GLN A 30 -5.04 10.46 -1.29
N GLY A 31 -4.58 9.45 -2.03
CA GLY A 31 -4.48 9.48 -3.50
C GLY A 31 -5.22 8.35 -4.23
N ILE A 32 -6.11 7.60 -3.57
CA ILE A 32 -6.82 6.48 -4.22
C ILE A 32 -7.68 7.01 -5.36
N ALA A 33 -7.39 6.56 -6.57
CA ALA A 33 -8.19 6.85 -7.75
C ALA A 33 -9.57 6.19 -7.65
N ALA A 34 -10.58 6.78 -8.28
CA ALA A 34 -11.92 6.22 -8.38
C ALA A 34 -11.96 4.83 -9.06
N SER A 35 -10.86 4.42 -9.72
CA SER A 35 -10.65 3.09 -10.32
C SER A 35 -10.57 1.95 -9.31
N GLY A 36 -10.46 2.25 -8.01
CA GLY A 36 -10.35 1.23 -6.97
C GLY A 36 -8.94 0.65 -6.82
N GLU A 37 -7.92 1.28 -7.41
CA GLU A 37 -6.53 0.88 -7.22
C GLU A 37 -5.86 1.73 -6.14
N ALA A 38 -5.10 1.09 -5.26
CA ALA A 38 -4.37 1.74 -4.19
C ALA A 38 -2.97 1.15 -4.04
N GLN A 39 -2.01 1.98 -3.64
CA GLN A 39 -0.62 1.55 -3.47
C GLN A 39 -0.12 1.93 -2.07
N VAL A 40 0.54 0.98 -1.42
CA VAL A 40 1.24 1.20 -0.15
C VAL A 40 2.73 1.17 -0.40
N LEU A 41 3.39 2.30 -0.19
CA LEU A 41 4.85 2.42 -0.27
C LEU A 41 5.48 1.68 0.92
N LEU A 42 6.44 0.81 0.62
CA LEU A 42 7.23 0.09 1.61
C LEU A 42 8.52 0.88 1.89
N LEU A 43 8.67 1.29 3.15
CA LEU A 43 9.82 2.06 3.64
C LEU A 43 10.55 1.29 4.73
N GLN A 44 11.87 1.43 4.77
CA GLN A 44 12.65 1.04 5.92
C GLN A 44 12.41 2.00 7.10
N PRO A 45 12.56 1.56 8.36
CA PRO A 45 12.28 2.41 9.53
C PRO A 45 13.07 3.72 9.59
N ASN A 46 14.30 3.74 9.06
CA ASN A 46 15.15 4.92 8.96
C ASN A 46 14.66 5.92 7.89
N GLU A 47 13.92 5.46 6.89
CA GLU A 47 13.37 6.28 5.80
C GLU A 47 12.05 6.97 6.18
N ILE A 48 11.29 6.40 7.13
CA ILE A 48 9.99 6.95 7.57
C ILE A 48 10.12 8.41 8.00
N LYS A 49 11.17 8.76 8.74
CA LYS A 49 11.39 10.14 9.21
C LYS A 49 11.64 11.12 8.06
N ALA A 50 12.32 10.69 7.00
CA ALA A 50 12.58 11.51 5.83
C ALA A 50 11.30 11.67 5.00
N PHE A 51 10.58 10.57 4.76
CA PHE A 51 9.29 10.57 4.07
C PHE A 51 8.27 11.49 4.76
N LEU A 52 8.12 11.42 6.08
CA LEU A 52 7.14 12.23 6.81
C LEU A 52 7.44 13.75 6.80
N LYS A 53 8.67 14.16 6.51
CA LYS A 53 9.03 15.59 6.41
C LYS A 53 8.57 16.17 5.08
N GLU A 54 8.89 15.51 3.98
CA GLU A 54 8.60 15.97 2.61
C GLU A 54 8.16 14.77 1.74
N PRO A 55 6.89 14.32 1.86
CA PRO A 55 6.44 13.11 1.19
C PRO A 55 6.46 13.20 -0.35
N GLN A 56 6.34 14.41 -0.90
CA GLN A 56 6.30 14.64 -2.35
C GLN A 56 7.68 14.60 -3.00
N ASP A 57 8.73 14.94 -2.25
CA ASP A 57 10.12 14.97 -2.71
C ASP A 57 10.91 13.72 -2.28
N PHE A 58 10.25 12.79 -1.59
CA PHE A 58 10.87 11.57 -1.12
C PHE A 58 11.10 10.57 -2.28
N ALA A 59 12.35 10.46 -2.72
CA ALA A 59 12.79 9.51 -3.74
C ALA A 59 13.79 8.50 -3.14
N PRO A 60 13.34 7.33 -2.65
CA PRO A 60 14.26 6.33 -2.12
C PRO A 60 15.02 5.65 -3.27
N PRO A 61 16.26 5.18 -3.03
CA PRO A 61 17.07 4.48 -4.04
C PRO A 61 16.44 3.14 -4.47
N TYR A 62 15.59 2.58 -3.62
CA TYR A 62 14.80 1.39 -3.91
C TYR A 62 13.35 1.66 -3.52
N THR A 63 12.42 1.45 -4.46
CA THR A 63 11.01 1.68 -4.20
C THR A 63 10.23 0.39 -4.41
N ALA A 64 9.61 -0.09 -3.33
CA ALA A 64 8.71 -1.22 -3.39
C ALA A 64 7.30 -0.78 -2.97
N TYR A 65 6.30 -1.27 -3.67
CA TYR A 65 4.90 -1.00 -3.43
C TYR A 65 4.13 -2.29 -3.22
N ILE A 66 3.11 -2.22 -2.38
CA ILE A 66 2.04 -3.21 -2.34
C ILE A 66 0.84 -2.61 -3.06
N ASN A 67 0.41 -3.26 -4.13
CA ASN A 67 -0.74 -2.86 -4.93
C ASN A 67 -1.99 -3.60 -4.43
N PHE A 68 -3.02 -2.82 -4.13
CA PHE A 68 -4.35 -3.30 -3.80
C PHE A 68 -5.29 -2.90 -4.93
N GLY A 69 -6.00 -3.88 -5.49
CA GLY A 69 -7.12 -3.62 -6.40
C GLY A 69 -8.44 -3.93 -5.73
N PHE A 70 -9.37 -2.99 -5.79
CA PHE A 70 -10.71 -3.08 -5.24
C PHE A 70 -11.75 -3.04 -6.36
N LYS A 71 -12.68 -3.98 -6.34
CA LYS A 71 -13.86 -3.99 -7.21
C LYS A 71 -15.11 -4.01 -6.34
N ASN A 72 -16.02 -3.06 -6.58
CA ASN A 72 -17.23 -2.88 -5.75
C ASN A 72 -16.91 -2.77 -4.24
N GLY A 73 -15.81 -2.10 -3.89
CA GLY A 73 -15.37 -1.88 -2.51
C GLY A 73 -14.72 -3.09 -1.82
N ARG A 74 -14.57 -4.22 -2.50
CA ARG A 74 -13.91 -5.43 -1.97
C ARG A 74 -12.59 -5.70 -2.67
N LEU A 75 -11.64 -6.27 -1.95
CA LEU A 75 -10.35 -6.68 -2.51
C LEU A 75 -10.56 -7.70 -3.64
N SER A 76 -10.07 -7.37 -4.83
CA SER A 76 -10.11 -8.23 -6.02
C SER A 76 -8.72 -8.69 -6.44
N SER A 77 -7.68 -7.92 -6.12
CA SER A 77 -6.29 -8.25 -6.44
C SER A 77 -5.35 -7.68 -5.39
N PHE A 78 -4.24 -8.38 -5.19
CA PHE A 78 -3.18 -7.99 -4.27
C PHE A 78 -1.85 -8.43 -4.86
N ALA A 79 -0.90 -7.51 -5.01
CA ALA A 79 0.39 -7.80 -5.62
C ALA A 79 1.50 -6.97 -4.98
N ILE A 80 2.71 -7.51 -4.95
CA ILE A 80 3.92 -6.76 -4.55
C ILE A 80 4.64 -6.37 -5.84
N GLN A 81 4.90 -5.08 -6.01
CA GLN A 81 5.67 -4.53 -7.12
C GLN A 81 6.97 -3.96 -6.58
N GLN A 82 8.10 -4.50 -7.04
CA GLN A 82 9.43 -4.05 -6.66
C GLN A 82 10.07 -3.41 -7.89
N ALA A 83 10.31 -2.11 -7.85
CA ALA A 83 11.06 -1.44 -8.90
C ALA A 83 12.55 -1.54 -8.54
N VAL A 84 13.27 -2.40 -9.25
CA VAL A 84 14.73 -2.43 -9.19
C VAL A 84 15.23 -1.39 -10.20
N ALA A 85 15.72 -0.25 -9.71
CA ALA A 85 16.49 0.65 -10.55
C ALA A 85 17.87 0.00 -10.76
N CYS A 86 18.15 -0.39 -12.00
CA CYS A 86 19.45 -0.92 -12.42
C CYS A 86 20.46 0.22 -12.65
#